data_AF-M4B2N3-F1
#
_entry.id   AF-M4B2N3-F1
#
_cell.length_a   1.000
_cell.length_b   1.000
_cell.length_c   1.000
_cell.angle_alpha   90.00
_cell.angle_beta   90.00
_cell.angle_gamma   90.00
#
_symmetry.space_group_name_H-M   'P 1'
#
loop_
_entity.id
_entity.type
_entity.pdbx_description
1 polymer ?
#
loop_
_entity_poly.entity_id
_entity_poly.type
_entity_poly.pdbx_seq_one_letter_code
_entity_poly.pdbx_strand_id
1 'polypeptide(L)'
;MEAWVRDKVARLNLDASVYVDYTLGLLQDEDFDLSERVETVISVFSSAADGLVAPSILASTLNASKMAQDVKNLFQVQEEQFKDAEALEIAEKKLRDLHIREQQLQEAEEAAIREKQKTADRLKNMTRQELAAREHLISEYGFTLMSEFDEEGNVVKIKDKDKSVEEVGPGNTNKHRVQQAQQAMREKMKTEYEKKVKYEKELLAKDKARKDKAKKRTVKKEKQRGCG
;
A
#
# COMPACT_ATOMS: atom_id res chain seq x y z
N MET A 1 -16.57 24.10 -10.98
CA MET A 1 -17.54 23.92 -12.07
C MET A 1 -18.97 24.26 -11.66
N GLU A 2 -19.50 23.67 -10.59
CA GLU A 2 -20.88 23.92 -10.11
C GLU A 2 -21.23 25.41 -9.90
N ALA A 3 -20.37 26.18 -9.22
CA ALA A 3 -20.62 27.60 -8.99
C ALA A 3 -20.77 28.41 -10.29
N TRP A 4 -20.00 28.05 -11.33
CA TRP A 4 -20.11 28.67 -12.65
C TRP A 4 -21.44 28.35 -13.32
N VAL A 5 -21.89 27.09 -13.25
CA VAL A 5 -23.20 26.67 -13.75
C VAL A 5 -24.32 27.40 -13.01
N ARG A 6 -24.24 27.51 -11.68
CA ARG A 6 -25.21 28.24 -10.85
C ARG A 6 -25.33 29.71 -11.24
N ASP A 7 -24.21 30.39 -11.53
CA ASP A 7 -24.22 31.78 -12.02
C ASP A 7 -24.96 31.90 -13.36
N LYS A 8 -24.71 30.98 -14.30
CA LYS A 8 -25.40 30.98 -15.61
C LYS A 8 -26.91 30.75 -15.46
N VAL A 9 -27.30 29.76 -14.65
CA VAL A 9 -28.70 29.43 -14.38
C VAL A 9 -29.42 30.61 -13.72
N ALA A 10 -28.78 31.28 -12.76
CA ALA A 10 -29.33 32.47 -12.10
C ALA A 10 -29.51 33.65 -13.07
N ARG A 11 -28.55 33.91 -13.96
CA ARG A 11 -28.67 34.97 -14.98
C ARG A 11 -29.78 34.73 -15.99
N LEU A 12 -30.11 33.47 -16.21
CA LEU A 12 -31.19 33.06 -17.11
C LEU A 12 -32.55 32.93 -16.41
N ASN A 13 -32.62 33.25 -15.11
CA ASN A 13 -33.82 33.13 -14.30
C ASN A 13 -34.43 31.71 -14.33
N LEU A 14 -33.56 30.70 -14.40
CA LEU A 14 -33.92 29.28 -14.41
C LEU A 14 -33.83 28.68 -13.00
N ASP A 15 -34.56 27.59 -12.76
CA ASP A 15 -34.54 26.89 -11.46
C ASP A 15 -33.20 26.16 -11.25
N ALA A 16 -32.45 26.60 -10.23
CA ALA A 16 -31.18 26.02 -9.85
C ALA A 16 -31.27 24.55 -9.44
N SER A 17 -32.39 24.09 -8.90
CA SER A 17 -32.56 22.71 -8.45
C SER A 17 -32.65 21.71 -9.60
N VAL A 18 -33.18 22.14 -10.75
CA VAL A 18 -33.41 21.29 -11.91
C VAL A 18 -32.22 21.36 -12.88
N TYR A 19 -31.75 22.58 -13.17
CA TYR A 19 -30.83 22.79 -14.28
C TYR A 19 -29.36 22.65 -13.90
N VAL A 20 -28.98 22.86 -12.63
CA VAL A 20 -27.57 22.79 -12.23
C VAL A 20 -27.03 21.36 -12.34
N ASP A 21 -27.71 20.39 -11.73
CA ASP A 21 -27.25 19.00 -11.72
C ASP A 21 -27.32 18.38 -13.12
N TYR A 22 -28.37 18.69 -13.87
CA TYR A 22 -28.52 18.21 -15.24
C TYR A 22 -27.41 18.71 -16.17
N THR A 23 -27.12 20.02 -16.13
CA THR A 23 -26.07 20.59 -16.99
C THR A 23 -24.66 20.26 -16.52
N LEU A 24 -24.45 20.05 -15.22
CA LEU A 24 -23.21 19.46 -14.72
C LEU A 24 -22.98 18.07 -15.29
N GLY A 25 -24.01 17.22 -15.31
CA GLY A 25 -23.94 15.90 -15.92
C GLY A 25 -23.54 15.96 -17.40
N LEU A 26 -24.13 16.87 -18.16
CA LEU A 26 -23.79 17.08 -19.58
C LEU A 26 -22.35 17.56 -19.78
N LEU A 27 -21.84 18.47 -18.93
CA LEU A 27 -20.47 18.97 -19.05
C LEU A 27 -19.43 17.91 -18.66
N GLN A 28 -19.76 17.04 -17.71
CA GLN A 28 -18.89 15.97 -17.23
C GLN A 28 -18.90 14.71 -18.12
N ASP A 29 -19.83 14.61 -19.08
CA ASP A 29 -19.97 13.44 -19.94
C ASP A 29 -18.76 13.26 -20.87
N GLU A 30 -17.85 12.35 -20.53
CA GLU A 30 -16.59 12.12 -21.26
C GLU A 30 -16.76 11.62 -22.69
N ASP A 31 -17.95 11.15 -23.09
CA ASP A 31 -18.19 10.52 -24.39
C ASP A 31 -18.22 11.51 -25.56
N PHE A 32 -18.44 12.80 -25.30
CA PHE A 32 -18.57 13.87 -26.32
C PHE A 32 -17.44 14.89 -26.26
N ASP A 33 -17.21 15.64 -27.33
CA ASP A 33 -16.23 16.73 -27.29
C ASP A 33 -16.75 17.91 -26.46
N LEU A 34 -15.84 18.67 -25.83
CA LEU A 34 -16.21 19.80 -24.97
C LEU A 34 -17.08 20.84 -25.70
N SER A 35 -16.81 21.08 -26.99
CA SER A 35 -17.61 22.01 -27.80
C SER A 35 -19.05 21.51 -27.93
N GLU A 36 -19.24 20.22 -28.20
CA GLU A 36 -20.56 19.59 -28.36
C GLU A 36 -21.34 19.60 -27.04
N ARG A 37 -20.66 19.31 -25.92
CA ARG A 37 -21.26 19.40 -24.57
C ARG A 37 -21.75 20.82 -24.28
N VAL A 38 -20.92 21.81 -24.56
CA VAL A 38 -21.27 23.23 -24.34
C VAL A 38 -22.41 23.67 -25.26
N GLU A 39 -22.42 23.25 -26.52
CA GLU A 39 -23.51 23.52 -27.45
C GLU A 39 -24.82 22.87 -26.99
N THR A 40 -24.76 21.64 -26.47
CA THR A 40 -25.91 20.95 -25.90
C THR A 40 -26.46 21.72 -24.70
N VAL A 41 -25.59 22.17 -23.80
CA VAL A 41 -25.98 23.01 -22.65
C VAL A 41 -26.59 24.34 -23.11
N ILE A 42 -26.01 24.98 -24.12
CA ILE A 42 -26.56 26.22 -24.71
C ILE A 42 -27.95 25.96 -25.30
N SER A 43 -28.15 24.84 -25.99
CA SER A 43 -29.46 24.47 -26.56
C SER A 43 -30.51 24.28 -25.47
N VAL A 44 -30.18 23.54 -24.40
CA VAL A 44 -31.04 23.35 -23.23
C VAL A 44 -31.39 24.68 -22.58
N PHE A 45 -30.39 25.51 -22.30
CA PHE A 45 -30.60 26.82 -21.66
C PHE A 45 -31.36 27.79 -22.54
N SER A 46 -31.11 27.81 -23.85
CA SER A 46 -31.83 28.67 -24.78
C SER A 46 -33.30 28.28 -24.86
N SER A 47 -33.60 26.98 -24.93
CA SER A 47 -34.98 26.49 -24.93
C SER A 47 -35.70 26.73 -23.61
N ALA A 48 -35.01 26.61 -22.48
CA ALA A 48 -35.61 26.80 -21.16
C ALA A 48 -35.81 28.28 -20.81
N ALA A 49 -34.91 29.15 -21.26
CA ALA A 49 -34.95 30.59 -21.00
C ALA A 49 -35.77 31.38 -22.03
N ASP A 50 -36.33 30.70 -23.04
CA ASP A 50 -37.14 31.34 -24.08
C ASP A 50 -38.37 32.04 -23.46
N GLY A 51 -38.55 33.30 -23.81
CA GLY A 51 -39.57 34.17 -23.21
C GLY A 51 -39.37 34.57 -21.75
N LEU A 52 -38.40 33.99 -21.02
CA LEU A 52 -38.10 34.35 -19.62
C LEU A 52 -37.14 35.52 -19.51
N VAL A 53 -36.27 35.70 -20.50
CA VAL A 53 -35.19 36.69 -20.48
C VAL A 53 -35.07 37.40 -21.83
N ALA A 54 -34.62 38.65 -21.83
CA ALA A 54 -34.40 39.41 -23.05
C ALA A 54 -33.36 38.71 -23.97
N PRO A 55 -33.54 38.73 -25.31
CA PRO A 55 -32.62 38.10 -26.25
C PRO A 55 -31.17 38.59 -26.14
N SER A 56 -30.97 39.86 -25.74
CA SER A 56 -29.64 40.43 -25.50
C SER A 56 -28.92 39.75 -24.33
N ILE A 57 -29.63 39.44 -23.26
CA ILE A 57 -29.08 38.76 -22.08
C ILE A 57 -28.76 37.31 -22.46
N LEU A 58 -29.65 36.64 -23.20
CA LEU A 58 -29.46 35.27 -23.66
C LEU A 58 -28.22 35.16 -24.55
N ALA A 59 -28.06 36.03 -25.55
CA ALA A 59 -26.89 36.08 -26.43
C ALA A 59 -25.58 36.44 -25.68
N SER A 60 -25.66 37.31 -24.66
CA SER A 60 -24.49 37.67 -23.86
C SER A 60 -24.05 36.56 -22.89
N THR A 61 -25.01 35.79 -22.37
CA THR A 61 -24.78 34.76 -21.35
C THR A 61 -24.38 33.43 -21.98
N LEU A 62 -25.02 33.08 -23.11
CA LEU A 62 -24.86 31.84 -23.85
C LEU A 62 -23.96 32.03 -25.08
N ASN A 63 -22.70 32.40 -24.84
CA ASN A 63 -21.70 32.51 -25.89
C ASN A 63 -20.85 31.23 -25.95
N ALA A 64 -21.00 30.44 -27.02
CA ALA A 64 -20.34 29.15 -27.17
C ALA A 64 -18.81 29.23 -27.01
N SER A 65 -18.15 30.17 -27.67
CA SER A 65 -16.69 30.33 -27.59
C SER A 65 -16.23 30.66 -26.18
N LYS A 66 -16.90 31.60 -25.50
CA LYS A 66 -16.56 31.98 -24.12
C LYS A 66 -16.85 30.84 -23.14
N MET A 67 -17.99 30.18 -23.26
CA MET A 67 -18.37 29.07 -22.38
C MET A 67 -17.42 27.88 -22.55
N ALA A 68 -17.04 27.53 -23.78
CA ALA A 68 -16.06 26.48 -24.03
C ALA A 68 -14.70 26.80 -23.40
N GLN A 69 -14.25 28.06 -23.50
CA GLN A 69 -13.01 28.50 -22.88
C GLN A 69 -13.10 28.47 -21.35
N ASP A 70 -14.19 28.98 -20.76
CA ASP A 70 -14.41 28.98 -19.31
C ASP A 70 -14.41 27.55 -18.76
N VAL A 71 -15.16 26.64 -19.39
CA VAL A 71 -15.25 25.24 -18.95
C VAL A 71 -13.90 24.54 -19.10
N LYS A 72 -13.15 24.81 -20.17
CA LYS A 72 -11.79 24.28 -20.34
C LYS A 72 -10.85 24.73 -19.21
N ASN A 73 -10.88 26.02 -18.86
CA ASN A 73 -10.08 26.54 -17.76
C ASN A 73 -10.49 25.91 -16.42
N LEU A 74 -11.79 25.71 -16.19
CA LEU A 74 -12.29 25.05 -14.98
C LEU A 74 -11.83 23.60 -14.88
N PHE A 75 -11.81 22.85 -15.99
CA PHE A 75 -11.27 21.50 -16.02
C PHE A 75 -9.78 21.48 -15.72
N GLN A 76 -9.00 22.39 -16.29
CA GLN A 76 -7.56 22.49 -16.01
C GLN A 76 -7.29 22.76 -14.52
N VAL A 77 -8.01 23.73 -13.93
CA VAL A 77 -7.90 24.02 -12.49
C VAL A 77 -8.29 22.81 -11.65
N GLN A 78 -9.33 22.07 -12.05
CA GLN A 78 -9.77 20.87 -11.33
C GLN A 78 -8.75 19.74 -11.42
N GLU A 79 -8.11 19.53 -12.57
CA GLU A 79 -7.03 18.56 -12.73
C GLU A 79 -5.79 18.93 -11.91
N GLU A 80 -5.41 20.21 -11.88
CA GLU A 80 -4.31 20.71 -11.06
C GLU A 80 -4.59 20.50 -9.57
N GLN A 81 -5.79 20.85 -9.10
CA GLN A 81 -6.21 20.61 -7.73
C GLN A 81 -6.18 19.12 -7.36
N PHE A 82 -6.58 18.24 -8.28
CA PHE A 82 -6.53 16.80 -8.04
C PHE A 82 -5.09 16.30 -7.92
N LYS A 83 -4.19 16.75 -8.80
CA LYS A 83 -2.76 16.40 -8.75
C LYS A 83 -2.10 16.91 -7.47
N ASP A 84 -2.41 18.13 -7.06
CA ASP A 84 -1.88 18.71 -5.82
C ASP A 84 -2.40 17.96 -4.58
N ALA A 85 -3.67 17.58 -4.56
CA ALA A 85 -4.25 16.77 -3.49
C ALA A 85 -3.60 15.38 -3.41
N GLU A 86 -3.36 14.72 -4.55
CA GLU A 86 -2.67 13.43 -4.61
C GLU A 86 -1.21 13.56 -4.14
N ALA A 87 -0.51 14.61 -4.56
CA ALA A 87 0.86 14.89 -4.12
C ALA A 87 0.94 15.13 -2.61
N LEU A 88 -0.04 15.85 -2.05
CA LEU A 88 -0.14 16.11 -0.61
C LEU A 88 -0.42 14.82 0.17
N GLU A 89 -1.32 13.97 -0.31
CA GLU A 89 -1.61 12.67 0.32
C GLU A 89 -0.36 11.76 0.34
N ILE A 90 0.40 11.72 -0.76
CA ILE A 90 1.66 10.98 -0.83
C ILE A 90 2.69 11.56 0.16
N ALA A 91 2.79 12.89 0.26
CA ALA A 91 3.70 13.54 1.19
C ALA A 91 3.33 13.22 2.65
N GLU A 92 2.05 13.26 3.00
CA GLU A 92 1.56 12.88 4.33
C GLU A 92 1.89 11.43 4.68
N LYS A 93 1.67 10.49 3.76
CA LYS A 93 2.00 9.08 3.96
C LYS A 93 3.49 8.89 4.24
N LYS A 94 4.35 9.53 3.45
CA LYS A 94 5.81 9.49 3.66
C LYS A 94 6.21 10.06 5.01
N LEU A 95 5.60 11.16 5.44
CA LEU A 95 5.89 11.74 6.76
C LEU A 95 5.47 10.81 7.90
N ARG A 96 4.31 10.16 7.80
CA ARG A 96 3.86 9.16 8.79
C ARG A 96 4.80 7.96 8.84
N ASP A 97 5.23 7.46 7.68
CA ASP A 97 6.16 6.33 7.62
C ASP A 97 7.53 6.67 8.22
N LEU A 98 8.05 7.87 7.96
CA LEU A 98 9.28 8.35 8.58
C LEU A 98 9.14 8.46 10.10
N HIS A 99 8.02 8.99 10.59
CA HIS A 99 7.77 9.13 12.02
C HIS A 99 7.71 7.76 12.72
N ILE A 100 7.03 6.78 12.12
CA ILE A 100 6.99 5.40 12.65
C ILE A 100 8.40 4.80 12.69
N ARG A 101 9.20 5.01 11.65
CA ARG A 101 10.56 4.49 11.59
C ARG A 101 11.46 5.12 12.66
N GLU A 102 11.34 6.42 12.89
CA GLU A 102 12.07 7.12 13.96
C GLU A 102 11.66 6.60 15.34
N GLN A 103 10.37 6.41 15.60
CA GLN A 103 9.89 5.82 16.85
C GLN A 103 10.46 4.42 17.06
N GLN A 104 10.44 3.56 16.04
CA GLN A 104 11.01 2.21 16.12
C GLN A 104 12.50 2.22 16.41
N LEU A 105 13.25 3.16 15.82
CA LEU A 105 14.68 3.31 16.09
C LEU A 105 14.93 3.74 17.54
N GLN A 106 14.17 4.73 18.03
CA GLN A 106 14.27 5.19 19.42
C GLN A 106 13.94 4.06 20.41
N GLU A 107 12.85 3.32 20.17
CA GLU A 107 12.47 2.17 21.00
C GLU A 107 13.54 1.07 21.00
N ALA A 108 14.14 0.80 19.85
CA ALA A 108 15.23 -0.19 19.73
C ALA A 108 16.49 0.26 20.47
N GLU A 109 16.86 1.54 20.38
CA GLU A 109 18.01 2.11 21.12
C GLU A 109 17.77 2.06 22.63
N GLU A 110 16.58 2.47 23.10
CA GLU A 110 16.23 2.39 24.52
C GLU A 110 16.22 0.95 25.03
N ALA A 111 15.70 0.00 24.25
CA ALA A 111 15.71 -1.41 24.60
C ALA A 111 17.15 -1.94 24.69
N ALA A 112 18.02 -1.55 23.77
CA ALA A 112 19.43 -1.92 23.79
C ALA A 112 20.16 -1.34 25.02
N ILE A 113 19.88 -0.09 25.39
CA ILE A 113 20.44 0.54 26.60
C ILE A 113 19.94 -0.20 27.85
N ARG A 114 18.64 -0.51 27.92
CA ARG A 114 18.06 -1.26 29.06
C ARG A 114 18.67 -2.65 29.19
N GLU A 115 18.89 -3.38 28.10
CA GLU A 115 19.55 -4.68 28.16
C GLU A 115 21.03 -4.57 28.54
N LYS A 116 21.76 -3.56 28.05
CA LYS A 116 23.14 -3.28 28.49
C LYS A 116 23.22 -2.97 29.99
N GLN A 117 22.26 -2.20 30.52
CA GLN A 117 22.20 -1.89 31.95
C GLN A 117 21.88 -3.14 32.78
N LYS A 118 20.84 -3.92 32.40
CA LYS A 118 20.51 -5.17 33.09
C LYS A 118 21.66 -6.16 33.10
N THR A 119 22.38 -6.31 31.98
CA THR A 119 23.54 -7.20 31.91
C THR A 119 24.69 -6.69 32.77
N ALA A 120 24.97 -5.39 32.76
CA ALA A 120 25.97 -4.78 33.64
C ALA A 120 25.61 -4.94 35.12
N ASP A 121 24.35 -4.76 35.50
CA ASP A 121 23.88 -4.91 36.88
C ASP A 121 23.91 -6.37 37.33
N ARG A 122 23.56 -7.32 36.45
CA ARG A 122 23.78 -8.76 36.71
C ARG A 122 25.24 -9.06 36.97
N LEU A 123 26.15 -8.53 36.14
CA LEU A 123 27.59 -8.74 36.32
C LEU A 123 28.11 -8.16 37.64
N LYS A 124 27.62 -6.99 38.06
CA LYS A 124 27.97 -6.35 39.34
C LYS A 124 27.49 -7.16 40.55
N ASN A 125 26.35 -7.84 40.42
CA ASN A 125 25.75 -8.61 41.51
C ASN A 125 26.28 -10.05 41.61
N MET A 126 27.14 -10.50 40.68
CA MET A 126 27.75 -11.83 40.75
C MET A 126 28.89 -11.87 41.75
N THR A 127 28.98 -12.97 42.49
CA THR A 127 30.09 -13.23 43.40
C THR A 127 31.38 -13.59 42.64
N ARG A 128 32.53 -13.48 43.32
CA ARG A 128 33.84 -13.77 42.72
C ARG A 128 33.98 -15.22 42.21
N GLN A 129 33.32 -16.18 42.87
CA GLN A 129 33.32 -17.58 42.44
C GLN A 129 32.47 -17.79 41.17
N GLU A 130 31.33 -17.11 41.05
CA GLU A 130 30.46 -17.17 39.88
C GLU A 130 31.10 -16.50 38.65
N LEU A 131 31.83 -15.40 38.85
CA LEU A 131 32.63 -14.76 37.80
C LEU A 131 33.72 -15.68 37.27
N ALA A 132 34.46 -16.36 38.16
CA ALA A 132 35.49 -17.31 37.77
C ALA A 132 34.91 -18.53 37.02
N ALA A 133 33.78 -19.06 37.46
CA ALA A 133 33.08 -20.15 36.76
C ALA A 133 32.58 -19.72 35.37
N ARG A 134 32.11 -18.48 35.24
CA ARG A 134 31.72 -17.91 33.94
C ARG A 134 32.91 -17.75 33.00
N GLU A 135 34.04 -17.22 33.48
CA GLU A 135 35.26 -17.09 32.67
C GLU A 135 35.80 -18.45 32.25
N HIS A 136 35.77 -19.44 33.14
CA HIS A 136 36.12 -20.82 32.82
C HIS A 136 35.26 -21.35 31.67
N LEU A 137 33.92 -21.23 31.77
CA LEU A 137 33.00 -21.65 30.71
C LEU A 137 33.20 -20.90 29.40
N ILE A 138 33.49 -19.59 29.45
CA ILE A 138 33.80 -18.80 28.25
C ILE A 138 35.15 -19.23 27.64
N SER A 139 36.14 -19.59 28.46
CA SER A 139 37.42 -20.07 27.95
C SER A 139 37.33 -21.46 27.31
N GLU A 140 36.53 -22.36 27.90
CA GLU A 140 36.35 -23.73 27.42
C GLU A 140 35.45 -23.81 26.18
N TYR A 141 34.38 -22.99 26.14
CA TYR A 141 33.34 -23.10 25.11
C TYR A 141 33.14 -21.83 24.26
N GLY A 142 33.69 -20.69 24.67
CA GLY A 142 33.56 -19.42 23.94
C GLY A 142 34.42 -19.36 22.68
N PHE A 143 35.43 -20.24 22.55
CA PHE A 143 36.25 -20.35 21.34
C PHE A 143 35.68 -21.32 20.29
N THR A 144 34.71 -22.17 20.67
CA THR A 144 34.17 -23.23 19.79
C THR A 144 33.15 -22.72 18.76
N LEU A 145 32.85 -21.42 18.74
CA LEU A 145 31.96 -20.78 17.76
C LEU A 145 32.68 -20.12 16.58
N MET A 146 34.00 -20.29 16.45
CA MET A 146 34.71 -20.02 15.19
C MET A 146 34.75 -21.30 14.36
N SER A 147 33.59 -21.73 13.86
CA SER A 147 33.59 -22.61 12.69
C SER A 147 34.11 -21.78 11.52
N GLU A 148 35.34 -22.04 11.08
CA GLU A 148 35.84 -21.55 9.81
C GLU A 148 34.94 -22.10 8.70
N PHE A 149 34.25 -21.20 8.01
CA PHE A 149 33.49 -21.52 6.81
C PHE A 149 34.44 -21.54 5.62
N ASP A 150 34.32 -22.53 4.73
CA ASP A 150 35.03 -22.51 3.46
C ASP A 150 34.46 -21.44 2.50
N GLU A 151 35.13 -21.23 1.36
CA GLU A 151 34.75 -20.25 0.32
C GLU A 151 33.37 -20.54 -0.32
N GLU A 152 32.75 -21.69 -0.01
CA GLU A 152 31.44 -22.13 -0.48
C GLU A 152 30.36 -22.06 0.63
N GLY A 153 30.72 -21.59 1.83
CA GLY A 153 29.80 -21.36 2.94
C GLY A 153 29.43 -22.62 3.72
N ASN A 154 30.21 -23.70 3.61
CA ASN A 154 30.00 -24.93 4.38
C ASN A 154 30.82 -24.92 5.69
N VAL A 155 30.24 -25.51 6.74
CA VAL A 155 30.86 -25.61 8.07
C VAL A 155 31.93 -26.72 8.06
N VAL A 156 33.20 -26.35 8.12
CA VAL A 156 34.30 -27.32 8.29
C VAL A 156 34.38 -27.72 9.77
N LYS A 157 34.14 -29.00 10.06
CA LYS A 157 34.33 -29.54 11.42
C LYS A 157 35.82 -29.73 11.67
N ILE A 158 36.40 -28.91 12.54
CA ILE A 158 37.71 -29.17 13.12
C ILE A 158 37.58 -30.49 13.91
N LYS A 159 38.26 -31.54 13.45
CA LYS A 159 38.34 -32.81 14.17
C LYS A 159 39.34 -32.65 15.30
N ASP A 160 38.85 -32.34 16.49
CA ASP A 160 39.64 -32.55 17.70
C ASP A 160 39.87 -34.06 17.89
N LYS A 161 41.14 -34.44 17.94
CA LYS A 161 41.61 -35.78 18.25
C LYS A 161 41.36 -36.12 19.71
N ASP A 162 40.87 -37.33 19.92
CA ASP A 162 41.11 -38.22 21.06
C ASP A 162 40.91 -37.66 22.48
N LYS A 163 39.70 -37.82 23.01
CA LYS A 163 39.52 -38.35 24.37
C LYS A 163 38.37 -39.36 24.40
N SER A 164 38.74 -40.64 24.35
CA SER A 164 37.91 -41.74 24.79
C SER A 164 37.69 -41.65 26.30
N VAL A 165 36.45 -41.43 26.72
CA VAL A 165 36.01 -41.81 28.07
C VAL A 165 34.66 -42.49 27.91
N GLU A 166 34.61 -43.74 28.38
CA GLU A 166 33.41 -44.57 28.51
C GLU A 166 32.28 -43.80 29.20
N GLU A 167 31.11 -43.71 28.55
CA GLU A 167 29.92 -43.10 29.14
C GLU A 167 28.86 -44.19 29.40
N VAL A 168 28.99 -44.86 30.55
CA VAL A 168 27.85 -45.50 31.22
C VAL A 168 27.19 -44.42 32.08
N GLY A 169 26.27 -43.67 31.48
CA GLY A 169 25.48 -42.62 32.14
C GLY A 169 24.29 -42.21 31.27
N PRO A 170 23.21 -41.64 31.82
CA PRO A 170 22.02 -41.29 31.04
C PRO A 170 22.39 -40.19 30.03
N GLY A 171 22.51 -40.60 28.76
CA GLY A 171 23.03 -39.77 27.67
C GLY A 171 22.39 -38.39 27.60
N ASN A 172 23.23 -37.37 27.41
CA ASN A 172 22.86 -35.96 27.38
C ASN A 172 21.71 -35.66 26.39
N THR A 173 20.50 -35.51 26.93
CA THR A 173 19.25 -35.27 26.18
C THR A 173 19.16 -33.85 25.61
N ASN A 174 20.02 -32.91 26.01
CA ASN A 174 19.97 -31.53 25.53
C ASN A 174 20.35 -31.42 24.05
N LYS A 175 21.30 -32.25 23.58
CA LYS A 175 21.67 -32.27 22.15
C LYS A 175 20.49 -32.67 21.26
N HIS A 176 19.73 -33.69 21.68
CA HIS A 176 18.51 -34.09 21.00
C HIS A 176 17.42 -33.03 21.06
N ARG A 177 17.27 -32.34 22.20
CA ARG A 177 16.28 -31.27 22.39
C ARG A 177 16.55 -30.07 21.48
N VAL A 178 17.82 -29.66 21.36
CA VAL A 178 18.24 -28.57 20.48
C VAL A 178 18.06 -28.97 19.01
N GLN A 179 18.41 -30.20 18.63
CA GLN A 179 18.17 -30.70 17.27
C GLN A 179 16.67 -30.77 16.93
N GLN A 180 15.83 -31.23 17.85
CA GLN A 180 14.38 -31.25 17.67
C GLN A 180 13.80 -29.82 17.56
N ALA A 181 14.28 -28.87 18.36
CA ALA A 181 13.84 -27.47 18.27
C ALA A 181 14.24 -26.83 16.92
N GLN A 182 15.44 -27.12 16.41
CA GLN A 182 15.89 -26.64 15.10
C GLN A 182 15.12 -27.29 13.95
N GLN A 183 14.86 -28.61 14.03
CA GLN A 183 14.03 -29.30 13.03
C GLN A 183 12.59 -28.78 13.04
N ALA A 184 11.99 -28.58 14.22
CA ALA A 184 10.65 -28.01 14.34
C ALA A 184 10.56 -26.58 13.77
N MET A 185 11.60 -25.75 13.94
CA MET A 185 11.66 -24.42 13.29
C MET A 185 11.74 -24.52 11.78
N ARG A 186 12.56 -25.43 11.23
CA ARG A 186 12.64 -25.65 9.78
C ARG A 186 11.33 -26.15 9.19
N GLU A 187 10.64 -27.06 9.88
CA GLU A 187 9.33 -27.56 9.46
C GLU A 187 8.25 -26.47 9.53
N LYS A 188 8.24 -25.63 10.57
CA LYS A 188 7.33 -24.47 10.64
C LYS A 188 7.55 -23.51 9.47
N MET A 189 8.80 -23.13 9.19
CA MET A 189 9.12 -22.25 8.06
C MET A 189 8.71 -22.87 6.72
N LYS A 190 8.92 -24.18 6.54
CA LYS A 190 8.51 -24.89 5.33
C LYS A 190 6.98 -24.92 5.17
N THR A 191 6.25 -25.24 6.24
CA THR A 191 4.78 -25.29 6.20
C THR A 191 4.15 -23.91 6.02
N GLU A 192 4.73 -22.85 6.61
CA GLU A 192 4.28 -21.47 6.38
C GLU A 192 4.53 -21.02 4.95
N TYR A 193 5.69 -21.35 4.38
CA TYR A 193 6.00 -21.08 2.98
C TYR A 193 5.03 -21.81 2.04
N GLU A 194 4.78 -23.11 2.26
CA GLU A 194 3.81 -23.88 1.48
C GLU A 194 2.39 -23.31 1.58
N LYS A 195 1.98 -22.82 2.76
CA LYS A 195 0.69 -22.14 2.94
C LYS A 195 0.63 -20.83 2.15
N LYS A 196 1.67 -20.00 2.19
CA LYS A 196 1.75 -18.76 1.40
C LYS A 196 1.67 -19.04 -0.10
N VAL A 197 2.43 -20.01 -0.59
CA VAL A 197 2.42 -20.41 -2.02
C VAL A 197 1.03 -20.92 -2.44
N LYS A 198 0.35 -21.70 -1.60
CA LYS A 198 -1.03 -22.15 -1.87
C LYS A 198 -2.01 -20.98 -1.93
N TYR A 199 -1.91 -20.04 -0.99
CA TYR A 199 -2.75 -18.85 -0.95
C TYR A 199 -2.56 -17.96 -2.20
N GLU A 200 -1.31 -17.72 -2.60
CA GLU A 200 -0.99 -16.95 -3.81
C GLU A 200 -1.51 -17.65 -5.09
N LYS A 201 -1.36 -18.98 -5.18
CA LYS A 201 -1.96 -19.76 -6.28
C LYS A 201 -3.47 -19.62 -6.34
N GLU A 202 -4.15 -19.67 -5.19
CA GLU A 202 -5.60 -19.52 -5.13
C GLU A 202 -6.04 -18.10 -5.52
N LEU A 203 -5.30 -17.08 -5.11
CA LEU A 203 -5.57 -15.68 -5.46
C LEU A 203 -5.44 -15.44 -6.97
N LEU A 204 -4.37 -15.97 -7.58
CA LEU A 204 -4.16 -15.90 -9.03
C LEU A 204 -5.25 -16.67 -9.81
N ALA A 205 -5.70 -17.82 -9.30
CA ALA A 205 -6.79 -18.57 -9.92
C ALA A 205 -8.13 -17.80 -9.85
N LYS A 206 -8.43 -17.16 -8.70
CA LYS A 206 -9.62 -16.29 -8.54
C LYS A 206 -9.57 -15.09 -9.48
N ASP A 207 -8.41 -14.47 -9.67
CA ASP A 207 -8.25 -13.34 -10.58
C ASP A 207 -8.42 -13.75 -12.05
N LYS A 208 -7.83 -14.89 -12.47
CA LYS A 208 -8.08 -15.48 -13.79
C LYS A 208 -9.57 -15.78 -14.03
N ALA A 209 -10.25 -16.37 -13.05
CA ALA A 209 -11.68 -16.65 -13.14
C ALA A 209 -12.55 -15.39 -13.24
N ARG A 210 -12.17 -14.29 -12.56
CA ARG A 210 -12.83 -12.98 -12.69
C ARG A 210 -12.62 -12.40 -14.09
N LYS A 211 -11.39 -12.42 -14.60
CA LYS A 211 -11.05 -11.95 -15.95
C LYS A 211 -11.79 -12.74 -17.04
N ASP A 212 -11.88 -14.06 -16.91
CA ASP A 212 -12.61 -14.89 -17.87
C ASP A 212 -14.13 -14.67 -17.81
N LYS A 213 -14.70 -14.46 -16.62
CA LYS A 213 -16.12 -14.07 -16.47
C LYS A 213 -16.40 -12.70 -17.07
N ALA A 214 -15.50 -11.74 -16.89
CA ALA A 214 -15.61 -10.41 -17.49
C ALA A 214 -15.56 -10.50 -19.03
N LYS A 215 -14.59 -11.23 -19.59
CA LYS A 215 -14.49 -11.49 -21.04
C LYS A 215 -15.73 -12.17 -21.61
N LYS A 216 -16.28 -13.19 -20.92
CA LYS A 216 -17.53 -13.85 -21.36
C LYS A 216 -18.73 -12.89 -21.32
N ARG A 217 -18.80 -11.99 -20.34
CA ARG A 217 -19.86 -10.96 -20.26
C ARG A 217 -19.74 -9.93 -21.38
N THR A 218 -18.52 -9.47 -21.70
CA THR A 218 -18.30 -8.50 -22.78
C THR A 218 -18.62 -9.11 -24.15
N VAL A 219 -18.15 -10.33 -24.44
CA VAL A 219 -18.48 -11.04 -25.69
C VAL A 219 -19.99 -11.28 -25.84
N LYS A 220 -20.70 -11.62 -24.76
CA LYS A 220 -22.16 -11.78 -24.80
C LYS A 220 -22.88 -10.45 -25.11
N LYS A 221 -22.42 -9.34 -24.52
CA LYS A 221 -22.97 -7.99 -24.78
C LYS A 221 -22.72 -7.55 -26.23
N GLU A 222 -21.56 -7.87 -26.78
CA GLU A 222 -21.18 -7.51 -28.15
C GLU A 222 -21.98 -8.31 -29.18
N LYS A 223 -22.13 -9.63 -28.98
CA LYS A 223 -22.97 -10.49 -29.83
C LYS A 223 -24.45 -10.05 -29.83
N GLN A 224 -24.93 -9.45 -28.74
CA GLN A 224 -26.31 -8.95 -28.63
C GLN A 224 -26.49 -7.57 -29.29
N ARG A 225 -25.41 -6.80 -29.47
CA ARG A 225 -25.43 -5.51 -30.18
C ARG A 225 -25.23 -5.64 -31.69
N GLY A 226 -24.55 -6.69 -32.15
CA GLY A 226 -24.31 -6.94 -33.58
C GLY A 226 -25.38 -7.77 -34.32
N CYS A 227 -26.48 -8.15 -33.66
CA CYS A 227 -27.61 -8.88 -34.25
C CYS A 227 -28.93 -8.09 -34.22
N GLY A 228 -28.85 -6.75 -34.19
CA GLY A 228 -30.00 -5.85 -34.39
C GLY A 228 -29.92 -5.17 -35.74
#